data_AF-J2PQ35-F1
#
_entry.id   AF-J2PQ35-F1
#
_cell.length_a   1.000
_cell.length_b   1.000
_cell.length_c   1.000
_cell.angle_alpha   90.00
_cell.angle_beta   90.00
_cell.angle_gamma   90.00
#
_symmetry.space_group_name_H-M   'P 1'
#
loop_
_entity.id
_entity.type
_entity.pdbx_description
1 polymer ?
#
loop_
_entity_poly.entity_id
_entity_poly.type
_entity_poly.pdbx_seq_one_letter_code
_entity_poly.pdbx_strand_id
1 'polypeptide(L)'
;MKYTCPCCGYKTFDLKPPGTVDICPVCYWQDDLHQYFDPDFEGGANNLSLRQSQEALKDKTDLINDNYEFDGPKDISKIRRMPLTEIARIFVALDLPLEKLLGLYLGFFVAKELSFVFNYEEIYDLMGDHRELIYRYITIRERKDPNKYFANYKEIQELDDNESNKEIKKIEEVFVKKLISVL
;
A
#
# COMPACT_ATOMS: atom_id res chain seq x y z
N MET A 1 -12.81 -24.83 6.87
CA MET A 1 -12.37 -23.46 7.18
C MET A 1 -11.40 -23.48 8.34
N LYS A 2 -10.19 -22.96 8.12
CA LYS A 2 -9.04 -23.04 9.04
C LYS A 2 -8.51 -21.68 9.44
N TYR A 3 -8.79 -20.65 8.65
CA TYR A 3 -8.19 -19.33 8.81
C TYR A 3 -9.23 -18.24 9.00
N THR A 4 -8.83 -17.24 9.77
CA THR A 4 -9.67 -16.17 10.28
C THR A 4 -9.80 -15.05 9.27
N CYS A 5 -11.04 -14.62 9.00
CA CYS A 5 -11.30 -13.41 8.23
C CYS A 5 -10.74 -12.20 9.00
N PRO A 6 -9.85 -11.38 8.41
CA PRO A 6 -9.26 -10.24 9.09
C PRO A 6 -10.29 -9.13 9.38
N CYS A 7 -11.43 -9.14 8.69
CA CYS A 7 -12.51 -8.18 8.86
C CYS A 7 -13.43 -8.54 10.04
N CYS A 8 -14.09 -9.70 10.01
CA CYS A 8 -15.06 -10.04 11.05
C CYS A 8 -14.53 -10.93 12.18
N GLY A 9 -13.39 -11.61 11.99
CA GLY A 9 -12.80 -12.45 13.04
C GLY A 9 -13.30 -13.89 13.11
N TYR A 10 -14.19 -14.32 12.21
CA TYR A 10 -14.61 -15.73 12.11
C TYR A 10 -13.67 -16.54 11.22
N LYS A 11 -13.46 -17.82 11.55
CA LYS A 11 -12.72 -18.77 10.72
C LYS A 11 -13.55 -19.20 9.52
N THR A 12 -13.42 -18.45 8.42
CA THR A 12 -14.20 -18.70 7.20
C THR A 12 -13.37 -19.07 5.97
N PHE A 13 -12.04 -19.02 6.05
CA PHE A 13 -11.18 -19.27 4.88
C PHE A 13 -10.50 -20.63 4.97
N ASP A 14 -10.32 -21.28 3.82
CA ASP A 14 -9.57 -22.53 3.70
C ASP A 14 -8.09 -22.30 3.39
N LEU A 15 -7.78 -21.19 2.71
CA LEU A 15 -6.43 -20.72 2.46
C LEU A 15 -6.02 -19.65 3.49
N LYS A 16 -4.70 -19.53 3.71
CA LYS A 16 -4.16 -18.61 4.71
C LYS A 16 -4.16 -17.18 4.14
N PRO A 17 -4.87 -16.21 4.75
CA PRO A 17 -4.73 -14.81 4.40
C PRO A 17 -3.33 -14.26 4.74
N PRO A 18 -2.88 -13.16 4.12
CA PRO A 18 -3.65 -12.28 3.25
C PRO A 18 -3.54 -12.56 1.74
N GLY A 19 -4.52 -12.08 0.99
CA GLY A 19 -4.52 -12.03 -0.48
C GLY A 19 -5.03 -13.29 -1.17
N THR A 20 -5.87 -14.09 -0.51
CA THR A 20 -6.48 -15.29 -1.13
C THR A 20 -7.60 -14.97 -2.10
N VAL A 21 -8.08 -13.72 -2.11
CA VAL A 21 -9.26 -13.23 -2.85
C VAL A 21 -10.58 -13.94 -2.51
N ASP A 22 -10.61 -14.75 -1.45
CA ASP A 22 -11.83 -15.41 -0.98
C ASP A 22 -12.77 -14.38 -0.34
N ILE A 23 -14.07 -14.54 -0.56
CA ILE A 23 -15.10 -13.68 0.04
C ILE A 23 -15.62 -14.33 1.32
N CYS A 24 -15.56 -13.60 2.43
CA CYS A 24 -16.07 -14.11 3.71
C CYS A 24 -17.61 -14.28 3.66
N PRO A 25 -18.17 -15.47 3.89
CA PRO A 25 -19.62 -15.68 3.89
C PRO A 25 -20.35 -15.01 5.07
N VAL A 26 -19.63 -14.50 6.07
CA VAL A 26 -20.21 -13.82 7.25
C VAL A 26 -20.33 -12.32 7.03
N CYS A 27 -19.25 -11.66 6.60
CA CYS A 27 -19.21 -10.20 6.45
C CYS A 27 -19.10 -9.72 5.00
N TYR A 28 -18.99 -10.64 4.04
CA TYR A 28 -18.83 -10.36 2.60
C TYR A 28 -17.59 -9.56 2.22
N TRP A 29 -16.66 -9.38 3.15
CA TRP A 29 -15.36 -8.78 2.87
C TRP A 29 -14.48 -9.79 2.12
N GLN A 30 -13.93 -9.38 0.98
CA GLN A 30 -12.98 -10.15 0.17
C GLN A 30 -11.57 -10.02 0.75
N ASP A 31 -10.86 -11.14 0.88
CA ASP A 31 -9.46 -11.17 1.34
C ASP A 31 -8.51 -10.52 0.34
N ASP A 32 -8.35 -9.21 0.49
CA ASP A 32 -7.51 -8.37 -0.34
C ASP A 32 -6.15 -8.07 0.31
N LEU A 33 -5.08 -8.28 -0.44
CA LEU A 33 -3.71 -8.10 0.04
C LEU A 33 -3.40 -6.63 0.39
N HIS A 34 -3.87 -5.68 -0.43
CA HIS A 34 -3.57 -4.26 -0.26
C HIS A 34 -4.31 -3.70 0.96
N GLN A 35 -5.61 -3.95 1.06
CA GLN A 35 -6.43 -3.52 2.20
C GLN A 35 -6.08 -4.26 3.49
N TYR A 36 -5.51 -5.46 3.40
CA TYR A 36 -4.92 -6.11 4.56
C TYR A 36 -3.76 -5.28 5.09
N PHE A 37 -2.78 -4.91 4.24
CA PHE A 37 -1.59 -4.19 4.71
C PHE A 37 -1.84 -2.71 5.00
N ASP A 38 -2.69 -2.03 4.24
CA ASP A 38 -3.20 -0.68 4.52
C ASP A 38 -4.69 -0.75 4.87
N PRO A 39 -5.04 -0.81 6.18
CA PRO A 39 -6.43 -0.91 6.61
C PRO A 39 -7.29 0.30 6.26
N ASP A 40 -6.68 1.40 5.84
CA ASP A 40 -7.31 2.65 5.45
C ASP A 40 -7.36 2.81 3.91
N PHE A 41 -6.93 1.80 3.14
CA PHE A 41 -7.06 1.80 1.68
C PHE A 41 -8.52 1.56 1.29
N GLU A 42 -9.11 2.59 0.69
CA GLU A 42 -10.50 2.59 0.23
C GLU A 42 -10.56 2.26 -1.27
N GLY A 43 -11.62 1.57 -1.68
CA GLY A 43 -11.75 1.08 -3.05
C GLY A 43 -10.87 -0.14 -3.34
N GLY A 44 -10.91 -0.60 -4.59
CA GLY A 44 -10.28 -1.85 -5.02
C GLY A 44 -11.27 -3.02 -4.95
N ALA A 45 -10.87 -4.12 -4.29
CA ALA A 45 -11.68 -5.32 -4.17
C ALA A 45 -12.92 -5.14 -3.27
N ASN A 46 -12.84 -4.28 -2.26
CA ASN A 46 -13.94 -3.96 -1.37
C ASN A 46 -14.30 -2.46 -1.47
N ASN A 47 -15.59 -2.13 -1.41
CA ASN A 47 -16.06 -0.74 -1.42
C ASN A 47 -15.56 0.04 -0.20
N LEU A 48 -15.59 -0.58 0.98
CA LEU A 48 -15.09 -0.02 2.23
C LEU A 48 -13.69 -0.54 2.51
N SER A 49 -12.87 0.28 3.18
CA SER A 49 -11.58 -0.16 3.72
C SER A 49 -11.76 -1.24 4.80
N LEU A 50 -10.68 -1.92 5.18
CA LEU A 50 -10.72 -2.89 6.27
C LEU A 50 -11.13 -2.23 7.60
N ARG A 51 -10.63 -1.02 7.87
CA ARG A 51 -10.99 -0.28 9.10
C ARG A 51 -12.46 0.10 9.12
N GLN A 52 -12.96 0.70 8.02
CA GLN A 52 -14.37 1.06 7.89
C GLN A 52 -15.27 -0.18 7.99
N SER A 53 -14.85 -1.29 7.38
CA SER A 53 -15.59 -2.55 7.45
C SER A 53 -15.63 -3.08 8.88
N GLN A 54 -14.49 -3.14 9.60
CA GLN A 54 -14.47 -3.54 11.01
C GLN A 54 -15.35 -2.63 11.88
N GLU A 55 -15.33 -1.31 11.65
CA GLU A 55 -16.17 -0.36 12.37
C GLU A 55 -17.65 -0.57 12.11
N ALA A 56 -18.05 -0.77 10.86
CA ALA A 56 -19.44 -1.04 10.48
C ALA A 56 -20.02 -2.34 11.05
N LEU A 57 -19.16 -3.26 11.53
CA LEU A 57 -19.57 -4.50 12.18
C LEU A 57 -19.68 -4.36 13.72
N LYS A 58 -19.06 -3.35 14.34
CA LYS A 58 -19.05 -3.19 15.82
C LYS A 58 -20.46 -3.03 16.42
N ASP A 59 -21.35 -2.37 15.69
CA ASP A 59 -22.72 -2.10 16.14
C ASP A 59 -23.70 -3.21 15.74
N LYS A 60 -23.25 -4.23 14.98
CA LYS A 60 -24.09 -5.33 14.53
C LYS A 60 -24.05 -6.48 15.53
N THR A 61 -24.90 -6.41 16.54
CA THR A 61 -25.17 -7.51 17.48
C THR A 61 -25.65 -8.79 16.80
N ASP A 62 -26.18 -8.69 15.57
CA ASP A 62 -26.76 -9.81 14.82
C ASP A 62 -25.73 -10.60 13.99
N LEU A 63 -24.44 -10.21 14.04
CA LEU A 63 -23.35 -10.96 13.39
C LEU A 63 -22.90 -12.20 14.17
N ILE A 64 -23.59 -12.55 15.26
CA ILE A 64 -23.34 -13.82 15.96
C ILE A 64 -23.61 -14.96 14.97
N ASN A 65 -22.57 -15.73 14.65
CA ASN A 65 -22.67 -16.87 13.75
C ASN A 65 -22.11 -18.11 14.42
N ASP A 66 -23.00 -18.92 14.98
CA ASP A 66 -22.64 -20.15 15.71
C ASP A 66 -22.08 -21.26 14.80
N ASN A 67 -22.12 -21.10 13.48
CA ASN A 67 -21.56 -22.08 12.54
C ASN A 67 -20.03 -21.94 12.37
N TYR A 68 -19.44 -20.83 12.80
CA TYR A 68 -18.01 -20.57 12.63
C TYR A 68 -17.34 -20.25 13.96
N GLU A 69 -16.13 -20.79 14.15
CA GLU A 69 -15.28 -20.44 15.29
C GLU A 69 -14.85 -18.97 15.18
N PHE A 70 -14.82 -18.25 16.31
CA PHE A 70 -14.46 -16.85 16.40
C PHE A 70 -13.10 -16.66 17.10
N ASP A 71 -12.13 -16.11 16.37
CA ASP A 71 -10.79 -15.80 16.87
C ASP A 71 -10.58 -14.28 17.11
N GLY A 72 -11.53 -13.46 16.65
CA GLY A 72 -11.40 -12.00 16.62
C GLY A 72 -10.76 -11.48 15.33
N PRO A 73 -11.10 -10.26 14.92
CA PRO A 73 -10.59 -9.67 13.68
C PRO A 73 -9.11 -9.30 13.81
N LYS A 74 -8.48 -8.94 12.68
CA LYS A 74 -7.12 -8.41 12.68
C LYS A 74 -7.07 -7.14 13.56
N ASP A 75 -6.17 -7.12 14.54
CA ASP A 75 -5.91 -5.90 15.30
C ASP A 75 -5.22 -4.85 14.41
N ILE A 76 -5.96 -3.81 14.06
CA ILE A 76 -5.50 -2.66 13.27
C ILE A 76 -5.42 -1.39 14.12
N SER A 77 -5.57 -1.50 15.45
CA SER A 77 -5.64 -0.36 16.36
C SER A 77 -4.33 0.43 16.41
N LYS A 78 -3.20 -0.25 16.19
CA LYS A 78 -1.84 0.32 16.19
C LYS A 78 -1.35 0.73 14.80
N ILE A 79 -2.03 0.32 13.73
CA ILE A 79 -1.64 0.69 12.37
C ILE A 79 -2.09 2.12 12.09
N ARG A 80 -1.14 2.95 11.66
CA ARG A 80 -1.34 4.38 11.37
C ARG A 80 -0.79 4.71 10.00
N ARG A 81 -1.50 5.55 9.25
CA ARG A 81 -0.96 6.16 8.03
C ARG A 81 0.05 7.23 8.42
N MET A 82 1.26 7.15 7.86
CA MET A 82 2.28 8.19 8.02
C MET A 82 2.10 9.22 6.90
N PRO A 83 1.83 10.51 7.22
CA PRO A 83 1.77 11.55 6.20
C PRO A 83 3.15 11.86 5.61
N LEU A 84 3.19 12.15 4.32
CA LEU A 84 4.43 12.41 3.56
C LEU A 84 5.22 13.58 4.12
N THR A 85 4.56 14.68 4.46
CA THR A 85 5.21 15.88 5.01
C THR A 85 5.80 15.64 6.40
N GLU A 86 5.14 14.85 7.25
CA GLU A 86 5.63 14.56 8.59
C GLU A 86 6.89 13.69 8.57
N ILE A 87 6.91 12.62 7.79
CA ILE A 87 8.12 11.81 7.65
C ILE A 87 9.24 12.57 6.95
N ALA A 88 8.92 13.44 6.00
CA ALA A 88 9.90 14.28 5.33
C ALA A 88 10.56 15.28 6.29
N ARG A 89 9.81 15.87 7.23
CA ARG A 89 10.40 16.68 8.31
C ARG A 89 11.37 15.88 9.17
N ILE A 90 11.05 14.63 9.49
CA ILE A 90 11.96 13.74 10.22
C ILE A 90 13.23 13.48 9.40
N PHE A 91 13.10 13.22 8.10
CA PHE A 91 14.25 13.01 7.22
C PHE A 91 15.15 14.24 7.17
N VAL A 92 14.59 15.45 7.03
CA VAL A 92 15.35 16.70 7.08
C VAL A 92 16.06 16.87 8.42
N ALA A 93 15.35 16.66 9.54
CA ALA A 93 15.92 16.82 10.87
C ALA A 93 17.08 15.85 11.17
N LEU A 94 17.08 14.69 10.51
CA LEU A 94 18.09 13.64 10.67
C LEU A 94 19.12 13.59 9.52
N ASP A 95 19.09 14.57 8.60
CA ASP A 95 19.96 14.61 7.41
C ASP A 95 19.89 13.33 6.56
N LEU A 96 18.68 12.80 6.39
CA LEU A 96 18.39 11.59 5.61
C LEU A 96 18.02 11.94 4.16
N PRO A 97 18.33 11.05 3.20
CA PRO A 97 18.08 11.29 1.78
C PRO A 97 16.58 11.30 1.45
N LEU A 98 16.03 12.49 1.20
CA LEU A 98 14.61 12.70 0.89
C LEU A 98 14.15 11.91 -0.32
N GLU A 99 15.01 11.69 -1.32
CA GLU A 99 14.67 10.92 -2.52
C GLU A 99 14.22 9.49 -2.21
N LYS A 100 14.64 8.92 -1.08
CA LYS A 100 14.23 7.56 -0.67
C LYS A 100 12.77 7.48 -0.28
N LEU A 101 12.14 8.60 0.08
CA LEU A 101 10.72 8.64 0.39
C LEU A 101 9.85 8.26 -0.81
N LEU A 102 10.28 8.58 -2.04
CA LEU A 102 9.56 8.18 -3.25
C LEU A 102 9.42 6.66 -3.34
N GLY A 103 10.53 5.92 -3.21
CA GLY A 103 10.49 4.46 -3.24
C GLY A 103 9.81 3.86 -2.01
N LEU A 104 9.84 4.54 -0.86
CA LEU A 104 9.17 4.08 0.36
C LEU A 104 7.64 4.12 0.20
N TYR A 105 7.11 5.24 -0.27
CA TYR A 105 5.67 5.42 -0.46
C TYR A 105 5.11 4.62 -1.64
N LEU A 106 5.94 4.35 -2.65
CA LEU A 106 5.57 3.47 -3.77
C LEU A 106 5.80 1.97 -3.48
N GLY A 107 6.21 1.60 -2.25
CA GLY A 107 6.35 0.21 -1.84
C GLY A 107 7.60 -0.53 -2.35
N PHE A 108 8.58 0.18 -2.92
CA PHE A 108 9.86 -0.40 -3.33
C PHE A 108 10.85 -0.57 -2.18
N PHE A 109 10.60 0.09 -1.04
CA PHE A 109 11.36 -0.10 0.19
C PHE A 109 10.43 -0.55 1.31
N VAL A 110 10.82 -1.62 2.01
CA VAL A 110 10.07 -2.16 3.15
C VAL A 110 10.75 -1.73 4.44
N ALA A 111 10.07 -0.90 5.21
CA ALA A 111 10.48 -0.61 6.58
C ALA A 111 9.90 -1.68 7.51
N LYS A 112 10.74 -2.65 7.89
CA LYS A 112 10.35 -3.69 8.86
C LYS A 112 10.12 -3.03 10.22
N GLU A 113 9.20 -3.60 11.00
CA GLU A 113 8.89 -3.18 12.38
C GLU A 113 8.19 -1.83 12.55
N LEU A 114 7.95 -1.06 11.48
CA LEU A 114 7.11 0.13 11.57
C LEU A 114 5.64 -0.26 11.67
N SER A 115 4.92 0.38 12.59
CA SER A 115 3.45 0.33 12.63
C SER A 115 2.80 1.31 11.65
N PHE A 116 3.59 1.82 10.70
CA PHE A 116 3.16 2.80 9.72
C PHE A 116 2.88 2.16 8.37
N VAL A 117 1.84 2.66 7.71
CA VAL A 117 1.54 2.42 6.31
C VAL A 117 1.70 3.71 5.53
N PHE A 118 2.08 3.59 4.27
CA PHE A 118 2.35 4.73 3.39
C PHE A 118 1.29 4.76 2.28
N ASN A 119 0.71 5.92 2.04
CA ASN A 119 -0.30 6.09 1.00
C ASN A 119 0.36 6.58 -0.28
N TYR A 120 0.42 5.73 -1.31
CA TYR A 120 1.03 6.11 -2.58
C TYR A 120 0.31 7.29 -3.25
N GLU A 121 -0.99 7.51 -2.99
CA GLU A 121 -1.75 8.64 -3.54
C GLU A 121 -1.16 10.00 -3.13
N GLU A 122 -0.52 10.10 -1.95
CA GLU A 122 0.17 11.34 -1.54
C GLU A 122 1.30 11.70 -2.51
N ILE A 123 1.93 10.71 -3.14
CA ILE A 123 2.95 10.94 -4.18
C ILE A 123 2.29 11.44 -5.46
N TYR A 124 1.15 10.87 -5.86
CA TYR A 124 0.40 11.31 -7.04
C TYR A 124 -0.11 12.74 -6.89
N ASP A 125 -0.58 13.10 -5.70
CA ASP A 125 -1.04 14.45 -5.38
C ASP A 125 0.13 15.45 -5.34
N LEU A 126 1.24 15.09 -4.70
CA LEU A 126 2.44 15.93 -4.66
C LEU A 126 3.01 16.20 -6.06
N MET A 127 3.07 15.17 -6.90
CA MET A 127 3.68 15.26 -8.23
C MET A 127 2.78 16.02 -9.23
N GLY A 128 1.46 16.01 -9.05
CA GLY A 128 0.51 16.78 -9.85
C GLY A 128 0.69 16.56 -11.37
N ASP A 129 1.06 17.60 -12.10
CA ASP A 129 1.30 17.54 -13.56
C ASP A 129 2.49 16.64 -13.97
N HIS A 130 3.26 16.11 -13.01
CA HIS A 130 4.38 15.19 -13.23
C HIS A 130 4.06 13.73 -12.88
N ARG A 131 2.77 13.36 -12.79
CA ARG A 131 2.32 11.98 -12.46
C ARG A 131 2.88 10.93 -13.43
N GLU A 132 3.18 11.28 -14.68
CA GLU A 132 3.84 10.40 -15.64
C GLU A 132 5.22 9.92 -15.17
N LEU A 133 5.94 10.75 -14.40
CA LEU A 133 7.24 10.38 -13.85
C LEU A 133 7.11 9.28 -12.79
N ILE A 134 5.99 9.19 -12.09
CA ILE A 134 5.72 8.10 -11.14
C ILE A 134 5.62 6.77 -11.90
N TYR A 135 4.82 6.73 -12.97
CA TYR A 135 4.73 5.54 -13.82
C TYR A 135 6.08 5.16 -14.42
N ARG A 136 6.84 6.16 -14.91
CA ARG A 136 8.19 5.95 -15.42
C ARG A 136 9.11 5.34 -14.36
N TYR A 137 9.08 5.86 -13.13
CA TYR A 137 9.84 5.33 -12.00
C TYR A 137 9.48 3.87 -11.68
N ILE A 138 8.18 3.57 -11.58
CA ILE A 138 7.69 2.20 -11.32
C ILE A 138 8.16 1.26 -12.43
N THR A 139 7.98 1.65 -13.70
CA THR A 139 8.41 0.83 -14.84
C THR A 139 9.92 0.58 -14.82
N ILE A 140 10.75 1.59 -14.52
CA ILE A 140 12.21 1.39 -14.41
C ILE A 140 12.54 0.41 -13.29
N ARG A 141 11.89 0.50 -12.13
CA ARG A 141 12.14 -0.36 -10.96
C ARG A 141 11.71 -1.81 -11.18
N GLU A 142 10.61 -2.02 -11.89
CA GLU A 142 10.04 -3.34 -12.16
C GLU A 142 10.50 -3.95 -13.50
N ARG A 143 11.33 -3.24 -14.30
CA ARG A 143 11.68 -3.67 -15.68
C ARG A 143 12.28 -5.08 -15.78
N LYS A 144 12.95 -5.56 -14.74
CA LYS A 144 13.58 -6.89 -14.71
C LYS A 144 12.65 -7.99 -14.18
N ASP A 145 11.44 -7.66 -13.73
CA ASP A 145 10.45 -8.64 -13.28
C ASP A 145 9.78 -9.29 -14.50
N PRO A 146 9.99 -10.60 -14.74
CA PRO A 146 9.42 -11.29 -15.89
C PRO A 146 7.89 -11.39 -15.85
N ASN A 147 7.26 -11.13 -14.70
CA ASN A 147 5.81 -11.17 -14.54
C ASN A 147 5.15 -9.80 -14.79
N LYS A 148 5.94 -8.74 -15.03
CA LYS A 148 5.44 -7.39 -15.25
C LYS A 148 5.58 -6.99 -16.71
N TYR A 149 4.46 -6.69 -17.35
CA TYR A 149 4.44 -6.18 -18.72
C TYR A 149 3.95 -4.74 -18.76
N PHE A 150 4.78 -3.84 -19.29
CA PHE A 150 4.43 -2.44 -19.50
C PHE A 150 4.28 -2.20 -21.00
N ALA A 151 3.03 -2.07 -21.45
CA ALA A 151 2.72 -1.80 -22.86
C ALA A 151 3.29 -0.44 -23.32
N ASN A 152 3.34 0.51 -22.38
CA ASN A 152 3.95 1.82 -22.53
C ASN A 152 5.40 1.80 -22.03
N TYR A 153 6.23 2.73 -22.52
CA TYR A 153 7.63 2.88 -22.12
C TYR A 153 8.56 1.72 -22.53
N LYS A 154 8.37 1.17 -23.73
CA LYS A 154 9.21 0.08 -24.25
C LYS A 154 10.69 0.44 -24.27
N GLU A 155 11.02 1.72 -24.46
CA GLU A 155 12.40 2.22 -24.43
C GLU A 155 13.08 1.96 -23.08
N ILE A 156 12.32 1.84 -21.98
CA ILE A 156 12.87 1.58 -20.65
C ILE A 156 13.39 0.16 -20.50
N GLN A 157 12.81 -0.80 -21.24
CA GLN A 157 13.23 -2.21 -21.20
C GLN A 157 14.61 -2.42 -21.82
N GLU A 158 15.03 -1.50 -22.70
CA GLU A 158 16.31 -1.54 -23.41
C GLU A 158 17.42 -0.82 -22.63
N LEU A 159 17.09 -0.04 -21.60
CA LEU A 159 18.07 0.71 -20.82
C LEU A 159 19.00 -0.21 -20.04
N ASP A 160 20.28 0.11 -20.07
CA ASP A 160 21.23 -0.51 -19.16
C ASP A 160 21.03 -0.03 -17.70
N ASP A 161 21.74 -0.65 -16.76
CA ASP A 161 21.61 -0.32 -15.34
C ASP A 161 22.10 1.09 -15.00
N ASN A 162 23.08 1.63 -15.73
CA ASN A 162 23.60 2.98 -15.52
C ASN A 162 22.62 4.03 -16.05
N GLU A 163 22.09 3.85 -17.25
CA GLU A 163 21.06 4.71 -17.84
C GLU A 163 19.81 4.75 -16.98
N SER A 164 19.35 3.59 -16.53
CA SER A 164 18.20 3.48 -15.64
C SER A 164 18.40 4.19 -14.30
N ASN A 165 19.60 4.10 -13.72
CA ASN A 165 19.93 4.82 -12.49
C ASN A 165 19.98 6.34 -12.71
N LYS A 166 20.41 6.81 -13.89
CA LYS A 166 20.35 8.24 -14.23
C LYS A 166 18.92 8.73 -14.37
N GLU A 167 18.04 7.96 -14.99
CA GLU A 167 16.62 8.29 -15.12
C GLU A 167 15.92 8.32 -13.74
N ILE A 168 16.18 7.32 -12.89
CA ILE A 168 15.69 7.33 -11.50
C ILE A 168 16.11 8.60 -10.77
N LYS A 169 17.40 9.00 -10.86
CA LYS A 169 17.89 10.22 -10.20
C LYS A 169 17.17 11.48 -10.68
N LYS A 170 16.91 11.62 -11.98
CA LYS A 170 16.18 12.78 -12.52
C LYS A 170 14.76 12.86 -11.94
N ILE A 171 14.07 11.72 -11.83
CA ILE A 171 12.73 11.64 -11.23
C ILE A 171 12.80 12.00 -9.75
N GLU A 172 13.74 11.40 -9.03
CA GLU A 172 14.00 11.65 -7.60
C GLU A 172 14.28 13.14 -7.34
N GLU A 173 15.04 13.82 -8.20
CA GLU A 173 15.28 15.27 -8.11
C GLU A 173 14.00 16.12 -8.28
N VAL A 174 13.11 15.75 -9.21
CA VAL A 174 11.81 16.42 -9.38
C VAL A 174 10.93 16.21 -8.15
N PHE A 175 10.88 14.97 -7.65
CA PHE A 175 10.15 14.63 -6.44
C PHE A 175 10.64 15.44 -5.23
N VAL A 176 11.95 15.49 -4.99
CA VAL A 176 12.53 16.25 -3.88
C VAL A 176 12.23 17.75 -4.00
N LYS A 177 12.31 18.33 -5.20
CA LYS A 177 11.93 19.74 -5.43
C LYS A 177 10.46 20.01 -5.07
N LYS A 178 9.55 19.12 -5.49
CA LYS A 178 8.13 19.22 -5.14
C LYS A 178 7.91 19.06 -3.64
N LEU A 179 8.54 18.07 -3.02
CA LEU A 179 8.43 17.81 -1.58
C LEU A 179 8.89 19.02 -0.76
N ILE A 180 10.07 19.57 -1.07
CA ILE A 180 10.60 20.75 -0.38
C ILE A 180 9.67 21.97 -0.53
N SER A 181 8.97 22.12 -1.66
CA SER A 181 8.04 23.24 -1.87
C SER A 181 6.80 23.23 -0.98
N VAL A 182 6.51 22.09 -0.33
CA VAL A 182 5.35 21.90 0.57
C VAL A 182 5.76 21.62 2.03
N LEU A 183 7.06 21.65 2.33
CA LEU A 183 7.62 21.50 3.69
C LEU A 183 7.73 22.84 4.41
#